data_AF-A0A2G9PYA7-F1
#
_entry.id   AF-A0A2G9PYA7-F1
#
_cell.length_a   1.000
_cell.length_b   1.000
_cell.length_c   1.000
_cell.angle_alpha   90.00
_cell.angle_beta   90.00
_cell.angle_gamma   90.00
#
_symmetry.space_group_name_H-M   'P 1'
#
loop_
_entity.id
_entity.type
_entity.pdbx_description
1 polymer ?
#
loop_
_entity_poly.entity_id
_entity_poly.type
_entity_poly.pdbx_seq_one_letter_code
_entity_poly.pdbx_strand_id
1 'polypeptide(L)'
;MPKPKKNEKMLLKFMQNVAVNIAGKQAEDMVPLLNNQKHVNEFIIAKKLDITVNQVRNILYKLSDFGVVSFIRKKDKRKGWYTYFWRIEPLKSLEVLKELFEVKIAQVNNQISQREKDVFYICERCNIEMNEENSLLNDFTCPECGGIFIIRDNSKLLKEMKKNLSKYEEEMVMINEEISKEADIKEVAKQKERKKEDSLKKAVRAKAQKARKEARDKLKGKKPEKKSVKKSGKAKKVKKLVGGKSRKVAKNKSSKSKKSQKVKYKPKTKKGKKT
;
A
#
# COMPACT_ATOMS: atom_id res chain seq x y z
N MET A 1 -3.00 -29.47 -17.14
CA MET A 1 -3.36 -28.17 -16.53
C MET A 1 -4.25 -27.41 -17.52
N PRO A 2 -5.31 -26.71 -17.08
CA PRO A 2 -6.03 -25.80 -17.97
C PRO A 2 -5.11 -24.67 -18.42
N LYS A 3 -5.15 -24.28 -19.70
CA LYS A 3 -4.39 -23.14 -20.21
C LYS A 3 -4.99 -21.83 -19.65
N PRO A 4 -4.19 -20.88 -19.15
CA PRO A 4 -4.71 -19.61 -18.64
C PRO A 4 -5.39 -18.82 -19.76
N LYS A 5 -6.39 -18.00 -19.40
CA LYS A 5 -7.15 -17.20 -20.39
C LYS A 5 -6.27 -16.07 -20.95
N LYS A 6 -6.59 -15.55 -22.14
CA LYS A 6 -5.73 -14.56 -22.85
C LYS A 6 -5.38 -13.34 -21.97
N ASN A 7 -6.36 -12.83 -21.23
CA ASN A 7 -6.22 -11.69 -20.30
C ASN A 7 -5.34 -12.04 -19.08
N GLU A 8 -5.48 -13.24 -18.53
CA GLU A 8 -4.71 -13.75 -17.38
C GLU A 8 -3.20 -13.77 -17.67
N LYS A 9 -2.80 -14.03 -18.93
CA LYS A 9 -1.40 -13.92 -19.39
C LYS A 9 -0.91 -12.47 -19.47
N MET A 10 -1.76 -11.50 -19.82
CA MET A 10 -1.41 -10.08 -19.83
C MET A 10 -1.25 -9.53 -18.42
N LEU A 11 -2.22 -9.81 -17.54
CA LEU A 11 -2.16 -9.46 -16.12
C LEU A 11 -0.90 -10.02 -15.44
N LEU A 12 -0.53 -11.27 -15.75
CA LEU A 12 0.71 -11.87 -15.26
C LEU A 12 1.96 -11.09 -15.73
N LYS A 13 2.04 -10.73 -17.02
CA LYS A 13 3.14 -9.93 -17.59
C LYS A 13 3.25 -8.56 -16.91
N PHE A 14 2.13 -7.89 -16.64
CA PHE A 14 2.12 -6.61 -15.93
C PHE A 14 2.63 -6.76 -14.49
N MET A 15 2.15 -7.75 -13.74
CA MET A 15 2.65 -8.03 -12.38
C MET A 15 4.14 -8.41 -12.36
N GLN A 16 4.63 -9.13 -13.37
CA GLN A 16 6.07 -9.42 -13.54
C GLN A 16 6.88 -8.15 -13.79
N ASN A 17 6.41 -7.25 -14.67
CA ASN A 17 7.06 -5.97 -14.94
C ASN A 17 7.20 -5.12 -13.64
N VAL A 18 6.12 -5.01 -12.85
CA VAL A 18 6.14 -4.37 -11.52
C VAL A 18 7.21 -4.97 -10.61
N ALA A 19 7.22 -6.30 -10.48
CA ALA A 19 8.15 -6.99 -9.60
C ALA A 19 9.62 -6.79 -10.02
N VAL A 20 9.90 -6.78 -11.32
CA VAL A 20 11.24 -6.51 -11.87
C VAL A 20 11.67 -5.05 -11.64
N ASN A 21 10.78 -4.06 -11.80
CA ASN A 21 11.12 -2.65 -11.52
C ASN A 21 11.42 -2.41 -10.03
N ILE A 22 10.77 -3.13 -9.11
CA ILE A 22 10.93 -2.95 -7.65
C ILE A 22 12.10 -3.76 -7.07
N ALA A 23 12.21 -5.03 -7.45
CA ALA A 23 13.10 -6.00 -6.79
C ALA A 23 14.13 -6.65 -7.72
N GLY A 24 14.15 -6.29 -9.01
CA GLY A 24 15.06 -6.82 -10.01
C GLY A 24 14.61 -8.17 -10.60
N LYS A 25 15.39 -8.68 -11.55
CA LYS A 25 15.02 -9.86 -12.38
C LYS A 25 14.61 -11.10 -11.59
N GLN A 26 15.22 -11.36 -10.42
CA GLN A 26 14.88 -12.50 -9.56
C GLN A 26 13.42 -12.51 -9.05
N ALA A 27 12.70 -11.39 -9.14
CA ALA A 27 11.29 -11.32 -8.76
C ALA A 27 10.33 -11.75 -9.89
N GLU A 28 10.79 -11.85 -11.14
CA GLU A 28 10.00 -12.23 -12.32
C GLU A 28 9.38 -13.62 -12.18
N ASP A 29 10.19 -14.60 -11.76
CA ASP A 29 9.77 -16.00 -11.55
C ASP A 29 8.97 -16.20 -10.24
N MET A 30 9.06 -15.24 -9.31
CA MET A 30 8.31 -15.27 -8.05
C MET A 30 6.83 -14.93 -8.23
N VAL A 31 6.49 -14.06 -9.20
CA VAL A 31 5.11 -13.62 -9.45
C VAL A 31 4.16 -14.79 -9.83
N PRO A 32 4.50 -15.70 -10.78
CA PRO A 32 3.70 -16.89 -11.06
C PRO A 32 3.45 -17.79 -9.83
N LEU A 33 4.38 -17.82 -8.87
CA LEU A 33 4.22 -18.59 -7.63
C LEU A 33 3.27 -17.87 -6.65
N LEU A 34 3.33 -16.54 -6.56
CA LEU A 34 2.48 -15.73 -5.69
C LEU A 34 1.06 -15.49 -6.22
N ASN A 35 0.84 -15.60 -7.54
CA ASN A 35 -0.47 -15.40 -8.19
C ASN A 35 -1.48 -16.55 -7.98
N ASN A 36 -1.35 -17.30 -6.88
CA ASN A 36 -2.24 -18.40 -6.53
C ASN A 36 -3.37 -17.92 -5.61
N GLN A 37 -4.54 -18.58 -5.67
CA GLN A 37 -5.66 -18.31 -4.75
C GLN A 37 -5.33 -18.58 -3.26
N LYS A 38 -4.24 -19.31 -2.99
CA LYS A 38 -3.77 -19.67 -1.65
C LYS A 38 -2.43 -18.96 -1.39
N HIS A 39 -2.30 -18.37 -0.21
CA HIS A 39 -1.05 -17.73 0.22
C HIS A 39 0.06 -18.78 0.36
N VAL A 40 1.25 -18.47 -0.14
CA VAL A 40 2.40 -19.39 -0.27
C VAL A 40 3.45 -19.09 0.81
N ASN A 41 4.08 -20.12 1.35
CA ASN A 41 5.13 -20.00 2.36
C ASN A 41 6.49 -19.67 1.69
N GLU A 42 7.28 -18.78 2.29
CA GLU A 42 8.60 -18.35 1.79
C GLU A 42 9.56 -19.53 1.51
N PHE A 43 9.53 -20.59 2.33
CA PHE A 43 10.32 -21.81 2.10
C PHE A 43 9.92 -22.57 0.83
N ILE A 44 8.66 -22.49 0.40
CA ILE A 44 8.17 -23.13 -0.84
C ILE A 44 8.62 -22.32 -2.06
N ILE A 45 8.66 -20.99 -1.93
CA ILE A 45 9.19 -20.09 -2.97
C ILE A 45 10.68 -20.34 -3.15
N ALA A 46 11.46 -20.34 -2.06
CA ALA A 46 12.89 -20.64 -2.06
C ALA A 46 13.21 -21.98 -2.76
N LYS A 47 12.54 -23.07 -2.37
CA LYS A 47 12.75 -24.40 -2.97
C LYS A 47 12.31 -24.50 -4.44
N LYS A 48 11.44 -23.62 -4.94
CA LYS A 48 11.00 -23.61 -6.34
C LYS A 48 11.88 -22.76 -7.27
N LEU A 49 12.57 -21.77 -6.71
CA LEU A 49 13.41 -20.81 -7.44
C LEU A 49 14.92 -21.07 -7.24
N ASP A 50 15.27 -22.10 -6.48
CA ASP A 50 16.62 -22.48 -6.07
C ASP A 50 17.48 -21.32 -5.52
N ILE A 51 16.85 -20.46 -4.73
CA ILE A 51 17.47 -19.31 -4.06
C ILE A 51 17.29 -19.38 -2.55
N THR A 52 18.19 -18.71 -1.81
CA THR A 52 18.14 -18.72 -0.35
C THR A 52 16.87 -18.07 0.19
N VAL A 53 16.38 -18.55 1.34
CA VAL A 53 15.19 -17.99 2.01
C VAL A 53 15.40 -16.51 2.37
N ASN A 54 16.65 -16.06 2.56
CA ASN A 54 16.97 -14.66 2.83
C ASN A 54 16.86 -13.78 1.57
N GLN A 55 17.26 -14.26 0.38
CA GLN A 55 16.99 -13.57 -0.89
C GLN A 55 15.47 -13.45 -1.12
N VAL A 56 14.72 -14.53 -0.89
CA VAL A 56 13.26 -14.53 -0.98
C VAL A 56 12.63 -13.49 -0.04
N ARG A 57 13.04 -13.44 1.23
CA ARG A 57 12.57 -12.43 2.19
C ARG A 57 12.89 -11.00 1.74
N ASN A 58 14.12 -10.75 1.29
CA ASN A 58 14.54 -9.42 0.83
C ASN A 58 13.71 -8.93 -0.37
N ILE A 59 13.35 -9.83 -1.29
CA ILE A 59 12.44 -9.53 -2.42
C ILE A 59 11.02 -9.28 -1.89
N LEU A 60 10.49 -10.15 -1.04
CA LEU A 60 9.13 -10.04 -0.50
C LEU A 60 8.92 -8.81 0.37
N TYR A 61 9.92 -8.36 1.14
CA TYR A 61 9.85 -7.12 1.91
C TYR A 61 9.78 -5.91 0.98
N LYS A 62 10.67 -5.79 -0.02
CA LYS A 62 10.58 -4.73 -1.03
C LYS A 62 9.21 -4.68 -1.70
N LEU A 63 8.68 -5.82 -2.13
CA LEU A 63 7.35 -5.89 -2.74
C LEU A 63 6.21 -5.59 -1.75
N SER A 64 6.42 -5.82 -0.44
CA SER A 64 5.47 -5.46 0.63
C SER A 64 5.48 -3.96 0.95
N ASP A 65 6.62 -3.28 0.79
CA ASP A 65 6.74 -1.83 1.06
C ASP A 65 5.92 -1.01 0.04
N PHE A 66 5.95 -1.40 -1.24
CA PHE A 66 5.04 -0.89 -2.27
C PHE A 66 3.62 -1.50 -2.20
N GLY A 67 3.35 -2.38 -1.23
CA GLY A 67 2.04 -3.02 -1.03
C GLY A 67 1.59 -4.01 -2.11
N VAL A 68 2.46 -4.34 -3.07
CA VAL A 68 2.24 -5.29 -4.18
C VAL A 68 1.91 -6.69 -3.67
N VAL A 69 2.44 -7.06 -2.51
CA VAL A 69 2.22 -8.38 -1.87
C VAL A 69 1.60 -8.21 -0.48
N SER A 70 0.56 -9.00 -0.18
CA SER A 70 -0.07 -9.12 1.13
C SER A 70 0.43 -10.37 1.87
N PHE A 71 0.43 -10.34 3.21
CA PHE A 71 0.89 -11.46 4.04
C PHE A 71 -0.03 -11.78 5.22
N ILE A 72 -0.05 -13.06 5.60
CA ILE A 72 -0.74 -13.57 6.79
C ILE A 72 0.27 -14.36 7.64
N ARG A 73 0.45 -13.96 8.90
CA ARG A 73 1.18 -14.75 9.90
C ARG A 73 0.27 -15.82 10.51
N LYS A 74 0.75 -17.05 10.66
CA LYS A 74 0.10 -18.12 11.44
C LYS A 74 1.05 -18.63 12.51
N LYS A 75 0.55 -18.84 13.72
CA LYS A 75 1.30 -19.48 14.81
C LYS A 75 1.18 -21.00 14.70
N ASP A 76 2.30 -21.71 14.74
CA ASP A 76 2.33 -23.17 14.81
C ASP A 76 1.86 -23.63 16.21
N LYS A 77 0.86 -24.52 16.24
CA LYS A 77 0.31 -25.08 17.48
C LYS A 77 1.27 -26.03 18.21
N ARG A 78 2.23 -26.63 17.51
CA ARG A 78 3.22 -27.58 18.07
C ARG A 78 4.53 -26.88 18.43
N LYS A 79 5.09 -26.08 17.51
CA LYS A 79 6.42 -25.47 17.68
C LYS A 79 6.42 -24.02 18.15
N GLY A 80 5.26 -23.38 18.30
CA GLY A 80 5.12 -22.03 18.87
C GLY A 80 5.59 -20.84 18.01
N TRP A 81 6.53 -21.06 17.08
CA TRP A 81 6.97 -20.08 16.07
C TRP A 81 5.84 -19.58 15.15
N TYR A 82 6.12 -18.45 14.48
CA TYR A 82 5.25 -17.88 13.45
C TYR A 82 5.80 -18.20 12.05
N THR A 83 4.90 -18.55 11.13
CA THR A 83 5.19 -18.72 9.70
C THR A 83 4.43 -17.67 8.90
N TYR A 84 5.11 -17.04 7.94
CA TYR A 84 4.55 -16.05 7.03
C TYR A 84 4.05 -16.72 5.75
N PHE A 85 2.86 -16.33 5.30
CA PHE A 85 2.26 -16.78 4.05
C PHE A 85 1.93 -15.57 3.19
N TRP A 86 2.50 -15.51 1.99
CA TRP A 86 2.52 -14.36 1.10
C TRP A 86 1.60 -14.57 -0.12
N ARG A 87 1.02 -13.50 -0.66
CA ARG A 87 0.16 -13.52 -1.85
C ARG A 87 0.27 -12.18 -2.59
N ILE A 88 0.32 -12.18 -3.92
CA ILE A 88 0.29 -10.94 -4.69
C ILE A 88 -1.13 -10.33 -4.71
N GLU A 89 -1.23 -9.00 -4.69
CA GLU A 89 -2.48 -8.25 -4.84
C GLU A 89 -2.53 -7.63 -6.26
N PRO A 90 -3.26 -8.22 -7.23
CA PRO A 90 -3.19 -7.79 -8.63
C PRO A 90 -3.57 -6.32 -8.83
N LEU A 91 -4.68 -5.86 -8.21
CA LEU A 91 -5.10 -4.45 -8.29
C LEU A 91 -3.99 -3.48 -7.85
N LYS A 92 -3.36 -3.75 -6.69
CA LYS A 92 -2.25 -2.91 -6.18
C LYS A 92 -1.01 -2.97 -7.05
N SER A 93 -0.76 -4.12 -7.67
CA SER A 93 0.33 -4.27 -8.63
C SER A 93 0.10 -3.34 -9.83
N LEU A 94 -1.13 -3.29 -10.35
CA LEU A 94 -1.50 -2.39 -11.45
C LEU A 94 -1.52 -0.90 -11.03
N GLU A 95 -1.99 -0.58 -9.82
CA GLU A 95 -1.92 0.77 -9.24
C GLU A 95 -0.46 1.28 -9.20
N VAL A 96 0.49 0.48 -8.69
CA VAL A 96 1.92 0.83 -8.68
C VAL A 96 2.52 0.85 -10.09
N LEU A 97 2.07 -0.02 -11.01
CA LEU A 97 2.53 0.03 -12.40
C LEU A 97 2.13 1.35 -13.07
N LYS A 98 0.90 1.82 -12.81
CA LYS A 98 0.38 3.09 -13.30
C LYS A 98 1.23 4.26 -12.82
N GLU A 99 1.51 4.37 -11.52
CA GLU A 99 2.37 5.41 -10.94
C GLU A 99 3.79 5.40 -11.58
N LEU A 100 4.37 4.20 -11.79
CA LEU A 100 5.67 4.06 -12.45
C LEU A 100 5.66 4.50 -13.93
N PHE A 101 4.54 4.36 -14.64
CA PHE A 101 4.39 4.83 -16.01
C PHE A 101 4.14 6.34 -16.08
N GLU A 102 3.35 6.92 -15.17
CA GLU A 102 3.14 8.37 -15.08
C GLU A 102 4.47 9.11 -14.84
N VAL A 103 5.32 8.62 -13.95
CA VAL A 103 6.66 9.18 -13.71
C VAL A 103 7.56 9.07 -14.95
N LYS A 104 7.54 7.93 -15.67
CA LYS A 104 8.34 7.73 -16.89
C LYS A 104 7.89 8.63 -18.03
N ILE A 105 6.57 8.76 -18.25
CA ILE A 105 5.98 9.63 -19.27
C ILE A 105 6.32 11.11 -18.96
N ALA A 106 6.21 11.53 -17.69
CA ALA A 106 6.62 12.88 -17.27
C ALA A 106 8.13 13.14 -17.49
N GLN A 107 8.99 12.16 -17.20
CA GLN A 107 10.44 12.27 -17.46
C GLN A 107 10.75 12.41 -18.96
N VAL A 108 10.13 11.59 -19.82
CA VAL A 108 10.34 11.67 -21.29
C VAL A 108 9.77 12.97 -21.86
N ASN A 109 8.59 13.42 -21.42
CA ASN A 109 8.03 14.72 -21.82
C ASN A 109 8.92 15.90 -21.40
N ASN A 110 9.54 15.86 -20.21
CA ASN A 110 10.48 16.88 -19.79
C ASN A 110 11.76 16.88 -20.66
N GLN A 111 12.31 15.70 -20.99
CA GLN A 111 13.48 15.58 -21.88
C GLN A 111 13.20 16.08 -23.31
N ILE A 112 12.00 15.80 -23.84
CA ILE A 112 11.53 16.35 -25.12
C ILE A 112 11.41 17.88 -25.00
N SER A 113 10.73 18.38 -23.95
CA SER A 113 10.50 19.81 -23.74
C SER A 113 11.77 20.64 -23.54
N GLN A 114 12.86 20.01 -23.08
CA GLN A 114 14.20 20.62 -23.02
C GLN A 114 14.84 20.62 -24.42
N ARG A 115 14.94 19.46 -25.09
CA ARG A 115 15.55 19.35 -26.44
C ARG A 115 14.79 20.03 -27.58
N GLU A 116 13.57 20.52 -27.33
CA GLU A 116 12.79 21.37 -28.25
C GLU A 116 12.95 22.88 -27.99
N LYS A 117 13.56 23.27 -26.87
CA LYS A 117 13.83 24.68 -26.51
C LYS A 117 15.31 25.02 -26.58
N ASP A 118 16.13 24.15 -26.01
CA ASP A 118 17.54 24.39 -25.76
C ASP A 118 18.37 23.82 -26.93
N VAL A 119 19.33 24.60 -27.44
CA VAL A 119 20.27 24.11 -28.45
C VAL A 119 21.34 23.24 -27.78
N PHE A 120 21.61 22.08 -28.37
CA PHE A 120 22.62 21.14 -27.89
C PHE A 120 23.81 21.09 -28.85
N TYR A 121 24.99 20.91 -28.25
CA TYR A 121 26.29 21.00 -28.87
C TYR A 121 27.09 19.73 -28.57
N ILE A 122 27.72 19.12 -29.57
CA ILE A 122 28.45 17.86 -29.46
C ILE A 122 29.90 17.98 -29.95
N CYS A 123 30.84 17.37 -29.22
CA CYS A 123 32.22 17.23 -29.68
C CYS A 123 32.40 15.84 -30.32
N GLU A 124 32.68 15.79 -31.62
CA GLU A 124 32.79 14.52 -32.37
C GLU A 124 33.89 13.58 -31.86
N ARG A 125 34.98 14.14 -31.30
CA ARG A 125 36.12 13.36 -30.78
C ARG A 125 35.80 12.67 -29.46
N CYS A 126 35.08 13.34 -28.57
CA CYS A 126 34.82 12.85 -27.20
C CYS A 126 33.38 12.34 -27.00
N ASN A 127 32.47 12.59 -27.94
CA ASN A 127 31.03 12.35 -27.84
C ASN A 127 30.36 12.97 -26.60
N ILE A 128 30.94 14.08 -26.11
CA ILE A 128 30.37 14.90 -25.03
C ILE A 128 29.30 15.81 -25.63
N GLU A 129 28.10 15.80 -25.07
CA GLU A 129 26.97 16.68 -25.39
C GLU A 129 26.79 17.72 -24.26
N MET A 130 26.67 19.00 -24.61
CA MET A 130 26.38 20.10 -23.69
C MET A 130 25.24 20.99 -24.21
N ASN A 131 24.56 21.73 -23.32
CA ASN A 131 23.64 22.79 -23.71
C ASN A 131 24.39 24.08 -24.09
N GLU A 132 23.68 25.03 -24.67
CA GLU A 132 24.22 26.34 -25.06
C GLU A 132 24.92 27.09 -23.91
N GLU A 133 24.32 27.13 -22.71
CA GLU A 133 24.90 27.85 -21.55
C GLU A 133 26.27 27.31 -21.13
N ASN A 134 26.41 25.98 -20.99
CA ASN A 134 27.70 25.36 -20.66
C ASN A 134 28.68 25.44 -21.83
N SER A 135 28.20 25.47 -23.07
CA SER A 135 29.05 25.64 -24.26
C SER A 135 29.64 27.04 -24.32
N LEU A 136 28.84 28.07 -24.04
CA LEU A 136 29.28 29.46 -23.92
C LEU A 136 30.28 29.65 -22.77
N LEU A 137 30.07 28.99 -21.63
CA LEU A 137 31.00 29.01 -20.47
C LEU A 137 32.36 28.37 -20.77
N ASN A 138 32.49 27.60 -21.86
CA ASN A 138 33.73 26.96 -22.31
C ASN A 138 34.17 27.49 -23.69
N ASP A 139 33.74 28.69 -24.11
CA ASP A 139 34.07 29.32 -25.40
C ASP A 139 33.85 28.37 -26.61
N PHE A 140 32.75 27.60 -26.58
CA PHE A 140 32.38 26.56 -27.54
C PHE A 140 33.51 25.54 -27.82
N THR A 141 34.39 25.30 -26.85
CA THR A 141 35.56 24.42 -26.93
C THR A 141 35.47 23.29 -25.91
N CYS A 142 35.78 22.06 -26.33
CA CYS A 142 35.69 20.87 -25.49
C CYS A 142 36.83 20.80 -24.44
N PRO A 143 36.53 20.76 -23.12
CA PRO A 143 37.53 20.82 -22.06
C PRO A 143 38.50 19.61 -22.05
N GLU A 144 38.09 18.46 -22.58
CA GLU A 144 38.91 17.24 -22.62
C GLU A 144 39.91 17.20 -23.80
N CYS A 145 39.67 17.94 -24.89
CA CYS A 145 40.45 17.77 -26.13
C CYS A 145 40.74 19.05 -26.94
N GLY A 146 40.28 20.22 -26.50
CA GLY A 146 40.44 21.49 -27.23
C GLY A 146 39.70 21.56 -28.57
N GLY A 147 38.82 20.59 -28.87
CA GLY A 147 38.05 20.55 -30.10
C GLY A 147 36.81 21.43 -30.04
N ILE A 148 36.53 22.19 -31.10
CA ILE A 148 35.32 23.03 -31.23
C ILE A 148 34.07 22.15 -31.21
N PHE A 149 33.01 22.62 -30.52
CA PHE A 149 31.70 21.98 -30.49
C PHE A 149 30.88 22.26 -31.76
N ILE A 150 30.08 21.27 -32.19
CA ILE A 150 29.20 21.36 -33.37
C ILE A 150 27.73 21.22 -32.92
N ILE A 151 26.81 21.95 -33.55
CA ILE A 151 25.37 21.87 -33.25
C ILE A 151 24.83 20.45 -33.52
N ARG A 152 24.06 19.90 -32.57
CA ARG A 152 23.48 18.57 -32.65
C ARG A 152 22.10 18.57 -33.32
N ASP A 153 21.91 17.74 -34.35
CA ASP A 153 20.57 17.45 -34.88
C ASP A 153 19.76 16.60 -33.89
N ASN A 154 18.90 17.28 -33.10
CA ASN A 154 17.96 16.64 -32.20
C ASN A 154 16.79 15.94 -32.93
N SER A 155 16.56 16.20 -34.23
CA SER A 155 15.34 15.76 -34.95
C SER A 155 15.14 14.25 -34.96
N LYS A 156 16.23 13.47 -35.08
CA LYS A 156 16.18 11.99 -35.05
C LYS A 156 15.84 11.46 -33.65
N LEU A 157 16.50 12.01 -32.64
CA LEU A 157 16.32 11.64 -31.24
C LEU A 157 14.93 12.02 -30.72
N LEU A 158 14.42 13.21 -31.07
CA LEU A 158 13.07 13.64 -30.74
C LEU A 158 11.99 12.74 -31.36
N LYS A 159 12.19 12.29 -32.62
CA LYS A 159 11.28 11.32 -33.27
C LYS A 159 11.28 9.98 -32.55
N GLU A 160 12.43 9.49 -32.10
CA GLU A 160 12.50 8.25 -31.31
C GLU A 160 11.88 8.41 -29.92
N MET A 161 12.16 9.50 -29.20
CA MET A 161 11.55 9.78 -27.89
C MET A 161 10.02 9.87 -27.99
N LYS A 162 9.47 10.58 -28.99
CA LYS A 162 8.02 10.64 -29.23
C LYS A 162 7.42 9.27 -29.60
N LYS A 163 8.13 8.45 -30.39
CA LYS A 163 7.73 7.06 -30.71
C LYS A 163 7.81 6.11 -29.50
N ASN A 164 8.63 6.41 -28.49
CA ASN A 164 8.68 5.65 -27.25
C ASN A 164 7.63 6.14 -26.25
N LEU A 165 7.34 7.45 -26.22
CA LEU A 165 6.25 8.06 -25.46
C LEU A 165 4.89 7.47 -25.87
N SER A 166 4.56 7.40 -27.16
CA SER A 166 3.26 6.86 -27.61
C SER A 166 3.05 5.41 -27.16
N LYS A 167 4.09 4.57 -27.19
CA LYS A 167 4.02 3.19 -26.65
C LYS A 167 3.73 3.17 -25.15
N TYR A 168 4.33 4.09 -24.37
CA TYR A 168 4.07 4.17 -22.94
C TYR A 168 2.64 4.66 -22.66
N GLU A 169 2.09 5.53 -23.51
CA GLU A 169 0.68 5.96 -23.45
C GLU A 169 -0.28 4.82 -23.85
N GLU A 170 0.04 4.04 -24.90
CA GLU A 170 -0.69 2.82 -25.30
C GLU A 170 -0.69 1.76 -24.18
N GLU A 171 0.47 1.47 -23.58
CA GLU A 171 0.57 0.56 -22.43
C GLU A 171 -0.18 1.10 -21.20
N MET A 172 -0.14 2.41 -20.96
CA MET A 172 -0.88 3.08 -19.90
C MET A 172 -2.40 2.95 -20.08
N VAL A 173 -2.94 3.06 -21.30
CA VAL A 173 -4.36 2.79 -21.56
C VAL A 173 -4.72 1.34 -21.21
N MET A 174 -3.93 0.37 -21.68
CA MET A 174 -4.14 -1.06 -21.36
C MET A 174 -4.08 -1.36 -19.86
N ILE A 175 -3.21 -0.67 -19.11
CA ILE A 175 -3.13 -0.78 -17.64
C ILE A 175 -4.41 -0.23 -16.98
N ASN A 176 -4.88 0.95 -17.39
CA ASN A 176 -6.10 1.55 -16.82
C ASN A 176 -7.35 0.68 -17.08
N GLU A 177 -7.45 0.02 -18.25
CA GLU A 177 -8.53 -0.93 -18.49
C GLU A 177 -8.46 -2.18 -17.59
N GLU A 178 -7.28 -2.69 -17.27
CA GLU A 178 -7.16 -3.89 -16.43
C GLU A 178 -7.38 -3.55 -14.94
N ILE A 179 -7.05 -2.31 -14.52
CA ILE A 179 -7.41 -1.76 -13.20
C ILE A 179 -8.92 -1.75 -13.00
N SER A 180 -9.72 -1.26 -13.96
CA SER A 180 -11.18 -1.20 -13.80
C SER A 180 -11.81 -2.61 -13.69
N LYS A 181 -11.40 -3.54 -14.56
CA LYS A 181 -11.84 -4.95 -14.53
C LYS A 181 -11.53 -5.62 -13.18
N GLU A 182 -10.32 -5.46 -12.65
CA GLU A 182 -9.94 -6.05 -11.36
C GLU A 182 -10.58 -5.32 -10.17
N ALA A 183 -10.84 -4.01 -10.28
CA ALA A 183 -11.61 -3.25 -9.29
C ALA A 183 -13.06 -3.77 -9.19
N ASP A 184 -13.73 -4.00 -10.33
CA ASP A 184 -15.08 -4.58 -10.38
C ASP A 184 -15.12 -5.98 -9.78
N ILE A 185 -14.13 -6.84 -10.08
CA ILE A 185 -13.98 -8.17 -9.48
C ILE A 185 -13.84 -8.06 -7.95
N LYS A 186 -13.04 -7.10 -7.46
CA LYS A 186 -12.80 -6.86 -6.03
C LYS A 186 -14.03 -6.28 -5.33
N GLU A 187 -14.77 -5.38 -5.97
CA GLU A 187 -16.08 -4.87 -5.53
C GLU A 187 -17.11 -6.00 -5.41
N VAL A 188 -17.28 -6.81 -6.47
CA VAL A 188 -18.21 -7.95 -6.47
C VAL A 188 -17.86 -8.98 -5.39
N ALA A 189 -16.57 -9.25 -5.15
CA ALA A 189 -16.12 -10.12 -4.06
C ALA A 189 -16.47 -9.53 -2.67
N LYS A 190 -16.16 -8.26 -2.44
CA LYS A 190 -16.44 -7.49 -1.22
C LYS A 190 -17.95 -7.40 -0.93
N GLN A 191 -18.79 -7.25 -1.96
CA GLN A 191 -20.25 -7.32 -1.83
C GLN A 191 -20.74 -8.73 -1.46
N LYS A 192 -20.17 -9.79 -2.05
CA LYS A 192 -20.48 -11.19 -1.72
C LYS A 192 -20.12 -11.51 -0.27
N GLU A 193 -18.96 -11.08 0.22
CA GLU A 193 -18.56 -11.26 1.63
C GLU A 193 -19.50 -10.52 2.58
N ARG A 194 -19.85 -9.25 2.31
CA ARG A 194 -20.84 -8.50 3.12
C ARG A 194 -22.20 -9.20 3.18
N LYS A 195 -22.70 -9.70 2.04
CA LYS A 195 -23.96 -10.46 1.96
C LYS A 195 -23.92 -11.76 2.79
N LYS A 196 -22.78 -12.46 2.85
CA LYS A 196 -22.56 -13.61 3.76
C LYS A 196 -22.52 -13.18 5.22
N GLU A 197 -21.77 -12.13 5.55
CA GLU A 197 -21.63 -11.65 6.93
C GLU A 197 -22.97 -11.22 7.52
N ASP A 198 -23.80 -10.53 6.73
CA ASP A 198 -25.15 -10.11 7.13
C ASP A 198 -26.15 -11.26 7.21
N SER A 199 -26.03 -12.30 6.35
CA SER A 199 -26.85 -13.50 6.48
C SER A 199 -26.49 -14.31 7.74
N LEU A 200 -25.20 -14.40 8.08
CA LEU A 200 -24.72 -14.98 9.34
C LEU A 200 -25.20 -14.17 10.56
N LYS A 201 -25.08 -12.83 10.55
CA LYS A 201 -25.62 -11.95 11.61
C LYS A 201 -27.14 -12.14 11.78
N LYS A 202 -27.90 -12.23 10.68
CA LYS A 202 -29.35 -12.50 10.70
C LYS A 202 -29.66 -13.88 11.31
N ALA A 203 -28.93 -14.93 10.92
CA ALA A 203 -29.09 -16.28 11.45
C ALA A 203 -28.77 -16.38 12.96
N VAL A 204 -27.70 -15.71 13.42
CA VAL A 204 -27.35 -15.63 14.85
C VAL A 204 -28.43 -14.88 15.64
N ARG A 205 -28.93 -13.74 15.13
CA ARG A 205 -30.04 -13.00 15.75
C ARG A 205 -31.32 -13.85 15.84
N ALA A 206 -31.67 -14.59 14.79
CA ALA A 206 -32.83 -15.48 14.77
C ALA A 206 -32.70 -16.65 15.77
N LYS A 207 -31.53 -17.29 15.86
CA LYS A 207 -31.25 -18.32 16.88
C LYS A 207 -31.37 -17.75 18.30
N ALA A 208 -30.81 -16.57 18.57
CA ALA A 208 -30.91 -15.90 19.86
C ALA A 208 -32.36 -15.51 20.22
N GLN A 209 -33.18 -15.11 19.24
CA GLN A 209 -34.60 -14.83 19.43
C GLN A 209 -35.41 -16.11 19.76
N LYS A 210 -35.16 -17.22 19.06
CA LYS A 210 -35.79 -18.53 19.37
C LYS A 210 -35.45 -18.98 20.79
N ALA A 211 -34.18 -19.00 21.16
CA ALA A 211 -33.74 -19.37 22.52
C ALA A 211 -34.36 -18.46 23.62
N ARG A 212 -34.50 -17.15 23.36
CA ARG A 212 -35.20 -16.23 24.28
C ARG A 212 -36.70 -16.51 24.39
N LYS A 213 -37.36 -16.91 23.28
CA LYS A 213 -38.77 -17.32 23.31
C LYS A 213 -38.95 -18.61 24.10
N GLU A 214 -38.14 -19.63 23.83
CA GLU A 214 -38.15 -20.91 24.54
C GLU A 214 -37.90 -20.75 26.04
N ALA A 215 -36.95 -19.89 26.45
CA ALA A 215 -36.71 -19.55 27.85
C ALA A 215 -37.92 -18.84 28.50
N ARG A 216 -38.55 -17.88 27.80
CA ARG A 216 -39.74 -17.17 28.26
C ARG A 216 -40.94 -18.11 28.43
N ASP A 217 -41.14 -19.04 27.49
CA ASP A 217 -42.29 -19.95 27.52
C ASP A 217 -42.07 -21.08 28.57
N LYS A 218 -40.83 -21.54 28.79
CA LYS A 218 -40.47 -22.39 29.94
C LYS A 218 -40.73 -21.72 31.30
N LEU A 219 -40.57 -20.39 31.40
CA LEU A 219 -40.87 -19.65 32.63
C LEU A 219 -42.38 -19.51 32.91
N LYS A 220 -43.23 -19.45 31.87
CA LYS A 220 -44.70 -19.40 32.05
C LYS A 220 -45.29 -20.70 32.62
N GLY A 221 -44.61 -21.83 32.45
CA GLY A 221 -45.08 -23.14 32.94
C GLY A 221 -44.98 -23.33 34.45
N LYS A 222 -44.27 -22.45 35.19
CA LYS A 222 -44.18 -22.52 36.66
C LYS A 222 -45.25 -21.63 37.30
N LYS A 223 -46.19 -22.25 38.03
CA LYS A 223 -47.12 -21.51 38.92
C LYS A 223 -46.32 -20.72 39.98
N PRO A 224 -46.76 -19.51 40.36
CA PRO A 224 -46.08 -18.73 41.39
C PRO A 224 -46.37 -19.30 42.79
N GLU A 225 -45.33 -19.71 43.52
CA GLU A 225 -45.45 -19.96 44.96
C GLU A 225 -45.72 -18.65 45.70
N LYS A 226 -46.82 -18.62 46.48
CA LYS A 226 -47.17 -17.47 47.32
C LYS A 226 -46.24 -17.41 48.54
N LYS A 227 -45.12 -16.68 48.45
CA LYS A 227 -44.37 -16.29 49.67
C LYS A 227 -45.22 -15.33 50.50
N SER A 228 -45.61 -15.77 51.69
CA SER A 228 -46.46 -15.04 52.62
C SER A 228 -45.77 -13.79 53.18
N VAL A 229 -46.39 -12.63 53.02
CA VAL A 229 -45.93 -11.38 53.66
C VAL A 229 -46.51 -11.29 55.07
N LYS A 230 -45.66 -11.39 56.10
CA LYS A 230 -45.96 -10.84 57.44
C LYS A 230 -45.38 -9.41 57.53
N LYS A 231 -46.10 -8.51 58.20
CA LYS A 231 -45.79 -7.07 58.27
C LYS A 231 -46.07 -6.56 59.68
N SER A 232 -45.43 -5.44 60.05
CA SER A 232 -45.35 -4.85 61.40
C SER A 232 -44.45 -5.60 62.40
N GLY A 233 -43.68 -4.94 63.28
CA GLY A 233 -43.26 -3.53 63.24
C GLY A 233 -43.00 -2.88 64.60
N LYS A 234 -41.95 -2.06 64.69
CA LYS A 234 -41.82 -0.90 65.61
C LYS A 234 -40.62 -0.02 65.18
N ALA A 235 -40.59 1.24 65.64
CA ALA A 235 -39.61 2.24 65.19
C ALA A 235 -39.16 3.20 66.30
N LYS A 236 -37.89 3.64 66.24
CA LYS A 236 -37.33 4.90 66.79
C LYS A 236 -36.23 5.32 65.78
N LYS A 237 -36.27 6.50 65.14
CA LYS A 237 -35.97 7.88 65.64
C LYS A 237 -34.52 8.02 66.15
N VAL A 238 -33.69 8.98 65.71
CA VAL A 238 -33.90 10.12 64.77
C VAL A 238 -32.90 10.03 63.58
N LYS A 239 -32.21 11.02 62.96
CA LYS A 239 -32.02 12.48 63.15
C LYS A 239 -32.09 13.24 61.79
N LYS A 240 -31.09 14.08 61.47
CA LYS A 240 -30.96 15.06 60.36
C LYS A 240 -29.45 15.44 60.31
N LEU A 241 -28.77 15.92 59.27
CA LEU A 241 -29.06 16.98 58.27
C LEU A 241 -27.95 16.99 57.17
N VAL A 242 -28.23 17.57 55.97
CA VAL A 242 -27.28 18.04 54.90
C VAL A 242 -26.30 16.99 54.30
N GLY A 243 -26.00 16.92 53.00
CA GLY A 243 -26.45 17.61 51.76
C GLY A 243 -25.86 16.83 50.55
N GLY A 244 -26.06 17.18 49.27
CA GLY A 244 -26.86 18.21 48.62
C GLY A 244 -26.99 17.91 47.12
N LYS A 245 -28.17 18.20 46.54
CA LYS A 245 -28.48 18.12 45.09
C LYS A 245 -27.82 19.31 44.35
N SER A 246 -27.58 19.35 43.02
CA SER A 246 -27.58 18.37 41.90
C SER A 246 -27.17 19.09 40.60
N ARG A 247 -27.04 18.37 39.45
CA ARG A 247 -27.31 18.83 38.05
C ARG A 247 -27.05 20.32 37.68
N LYS A 248 -26.32 20.61 36.58
CA LYS A 248 -26.88 20.66 35.19
C LYS A 248 -25.81 20.81 34.09
N VAL A 249 -26.26 20.98 32.84
CA VAL A 249 -25.49 21.04 31.58
C VAL A 249 -25.61 22.43 30.93
N ALA A 250 -24.52 22.96 30.32
CA ALA A 250 -24.46 23.59 28.97
C ALA A 250 -23.52 24.83 28.81
N LYS A 251 -22.64 24.79 27.79
CA LYS A 251 -22.02 25.92 27.04
C LYS A 251 -21.11 26.90 27.85
N ASN A 252 -20.20 27.71 27.28
CA ASN A 252 -19.84 27.97 25.87
C ASN A 252 -18.33 28.31 25.64
N LYS A 253 -17.95 28.57 24.37
CA LYS A 253 -16.60 28.85 23.81
C LYS A 253 -15.69 29.88 24.53
N SER A 254 -14.38 29.60 24.59
CA SER A 254 -13.20 30.46 24.24
C SER A 254 -11.90 29.69 24.59
N SER A 255 -10.66 30.00 24.15
CA SER A 255 -10.11 30.58 22.90
C SER A 255 -8.58 30.25 22.83
N LYS A 256 -7.88 30.70 21.78
CA LYS A 256 -6.39 30.80 21.64
C LYS A 256 -5.51 29.53 21.56
N SER A 257 -5.04 29.29 20.33
CA SER A 257 -3.67 28.86 19.93
C SER A 257 -2.97 27.65 20.60
N LYS A 258 -2.76 26.59 19.80
CA LYS A 258 -1.58 25.71 19.97
C LYS A 258 -0.32 26.49 19.56
N LYS A 259 0.75 26.47 20.37
CA LYS A 259 2.10 26.91 19.96
C LYS A 259 3.01 25.67 19.85
N SER A 260 3.81 25.61 18.80
CA SER A 260 4.58 24.41 18.44
C SER A 260 5.82 24.21 19.32
N GLN A 261 6.03 22.98 19.78
CA GLN A 261 7.31 22.58 20.39
C GLN A 261 8.31 22.25 19.27
N LYS A 262 9.23 23.18 18.98
CA LYS A 262 10.43 22.87 18.20
C LYS A 262 11.40 22.07 19.08
N VAL A 263 11.80 20.88 18.65
CA VAL A 263 12.91 20.13 19.25
C VAL A 263 14.21 20.91 18.98
N LYS A 264 14.96 21.25 20.04
CA LYS A 264 16.31 21.82 19.93
C LYS A 264 17.37 20.74 20.13
N TYR A 265 18.16 20.48 19.08
CA TYR A 265 19.36 19.65 19.15
C TYR A 265 20.48 20.39 19.91
N LYS A 266 21.27 19.68 20.73
CA LYS A 266 22.49 20.22 21.37
C LYS A 266 23.73 19.63 20.68
N PRO A 267 24.66 20.45 20.15
CA PRO A 267 25.95 19.96 19.67
C PRO A 267 26.85 19.56 20.85
N LYS A 268 27.73 18.57 20.65
CA LYS A 268 28.80 18.21 21.58
C LYS A 268 30.04 19.06 21.29
N THR A 269 30.56 19.76 22.29
CA THR A 269 31.87 20.44 22.19
C THR A 269 33.01 19.42 22.34
N LYS A 270 34.01 19.46 21.44
CA LYS A 270 35.27 18.74 21.61
C LYS A 270 36.13 19.49 22.64
N LYS A 271 36.70 18.79 23.63
CA LYS A 271 37.83 19.32 24.41
C LYS A 271 39.10 19.18 23.57
N GLY A 272 39.78 20.28 23.29
CA GLY A 272 41.16 20.24 22.81
C GLY A 272 42.10 19.82 23.95
N LYS A 273 43.14 19.05 23.62
CA LYS A 273 44.22 18.70 24.55
C LYS A 273 45.46 19.50 24.13
N LYS A 274 46.03 20.29 25.05
CA LYS A 274 47.33 20.96 24.82
C LYS A 274 48.47 19.99 25.14
N THR A 275 49.39 19.88 24.20
CA THR A 275 50.84 19.68 24.34
C THR A 275 51.42 20.24 23.06
#